data_AF-A0A7X2LS68-F1
#
_entry.id   AF-A0A7X2LS68-F1
#
_cell.length_a   1.000
_cell.length_b   1.000
_cell.length_c   1.000
_cell.angle_alpha   90.00
_cell.angle_beta   90.00
_cell.angle_gamma   90.00
#
_symmetry.space_group_name_H-M   'P 1'
#
loop_
_entity.id
_entity.type
_entity.pdbx_description
1 polymer ?
#
loop_
_entity_poly.entity_id
_entity_poly.type
_entity_poly.pdbx_seq_one_letter_code
_entity_poly.pdbx_strand_id
1 'polypeptide(L)'
;MTDPDDIGDSLTILAENGDAITIYPAASTEVLLGRILSVDPELPHFVLELNEGMQIPPGEATFVTWLRSAKLQFKLSQEAWTAQPEQPHLIPLIFPDKCLVLNRRSSARLETPLGVYFTASFVMNGKPHELQLYDFSLGGVGMRCAPRDAQGLHVGRKLQRVRIELGEDTVIIADLEIRLSRTYRSFLLGEQVQIGCQFLNLSPMMQEELARQIDKLNSRMKR
;
A
#
# COMPACT_ATOMS: atom_id res chain seq x y z
N MET A 1 -15.31 -11.23 -3.87
CA MET A 1 -15.36 -11.53 -5.31
C MET A 1 -15.36 -13.04 -5.44
N THR A 2 -16.41 -13.59 -6.02
CA THR A 2 -16.66 -15.04 -6.15
C THR A 2 -17.17 -15.39 -7.55
N ASP A 3 -17.49 -14.39 -8.37
CA ASP A 3 -17.89 -14.57 -9.75
C ASP A 3 -16.65 -14.86 -10.59
N PRO A 4 -16.61 -15.93 -11.40
CA PRO A 4 -15.45 -16.30 -12.19
C PRO A 4 -15.03 -15.24 -13.23
N ASP A 5 -15.98 -14.51 -13.82
CA ASP A 5 -15.69 -13.48 -14.81
C ASP A 5 -15.01 -12.28 -14.13
N ASP A 6 -15.54 -11.82 -12.99
CA ASP A 6 -14.90 -10.79 -12.17
C ASP A 6 -13.47 -11.17 -11.74
N ILE A 7 -13.26 -12.47 -11.41
CA ILE A 7 -11.94 -13.00 -11.06
C ILE A 7 -11.04 -12.98 -12.29
N GLY A 8 -11.51 -13.46 -13.44
CA GLY A 8 -10.76 -13.45 -14.69
C GLY A 8 -10.32 -12.06 -15.11
N ASP A 9 -11.22 -11.08 -15.10
CA ASP A 9 -10.91 -9.68 -15.40
C ASP A 9 -9.86 -9.12 -14.44
N SER A 10 -9.99 -9.41 -13.15
CA SER A 10 -9.06 -8.95 -12.13
C SER A 10 -7.66 -9.55 -12.31
N LEU A 11 -7.57 -10.86 -12.58
CA LEU A 11 -6.29 -11.54 -12.81
C LEU A 11 -5.66 -11.08 -14.14
N THR A 12 -6.47 -10.79 -15.16
CA THR A 12 -6.00 -10.27 -16.45
C THR A 12 -5.35 -8.90 -16.27
N ILE A 13 -5.98 -7.98 -15.53
CA ILE A 13 -5.40 -6.66 -15.21
C ILE A 13 -4.03 -6.81 -14.52
N LEU A 14 -3.92 -7.75 -13.56
CA LEU A 14 -2.67 -7.99 -12.84
C LEU A 14 -1.57 -8.54 -13.78
N ALA A 15 -1.94 -9.42 -14.72
CA ALA A 15 -1.03 -9.97 -15.71
C ALA A 15 -0.52 -8.88 -16.67
N GLU A 16 -1.43 -8.05 -17.19
CA GLU A 16 -1.12 -6.95 -18.11
C GLU A 16 -0.18 -5.90 -17.48
N ASN A 17 -0.39 -5.57 -16.21
CA ASN A 17 0.45 -4.62 -15.48
C ASN A 17 1.79 -5.22 -15.01
N GLY A 18 1.90 -6.56 -14.96
CA GLY A 18 3.02 -7.24 -14.31
C GLY A 18 3.05 -7.01 -12.80
N ASP A 19 1.88 -6.91 -12.16
CA ASP A 19 1.76 -6.62 -10.73
C ASP A 19 2.37 -7.75 -9.89
N ALA A 20 3.16 -7.37 -8.88
CA ALA A 20 3.81 -8.34 -8.00
C ALA A 20 2.77 -9.09 -7.14
N ILE A 21 2.97 -10.40 -7.02
CA ILE A 21 2.23 -11.28 -6.11
C ILE A 21 3.18 -11.79 -5.03
N THR A 22 2.79 -11.58 -3.79
CA THR A 22 3.45 -12.18 -2.63
C THR A 22 2.71 -13.45 -2.23
N ILE A 23 3.45 -14.53 -2.03
CA ILE A 23 2.91 -15.87 -1.76
C ILE A 23 3.38 -16.28 -0.37
N TYR A 24 2.43 -16.67 0.47
CA TYR A 24 2.64 -17.15 1.83
C TYR A 24 2.24 -18.63 1.90
N PRO A 25 3.19 -19.56 1.72
CA PRO A 25 2.91 -20.99 1.87
C PRO A 25 2.60 -21.32 3.34
N ALA A 26 1.60 -22.16 3.61
CA ALA A 26 1.23 -22.52 4.97
C ALA A 26 2.29 -23.40 5.66
N ALA A 27 3.05 -24.16 4.88
CA ALA A 27 4.07 -25.09 5.36
C ALA A 27 5.46 -24.44 5.58
N SER A 28 5.62 -23.14 5.27
CA SER A 28 6.91 -22.45 5.36
C SER A 28 6.77 -21.03 5.91
N THR A 29 7.83 -20.53 6.55
CA THR A 29 7.96 -19.11 6.90
C THR A 29 8.58 -18.28 5.79
N GLU A 30 9.14 -18.93 4.76
CA GLU A 30 9.69 -18.28 3.59
C GLU A 30 8.56 -17.69 2.73
N VAL A 31 8.72 -16.40 2.39
CA VAL A 31 7.76 -15.66 1.57
C VAL A 31 8.31 -15.61 0.16
N LEU A 32 7.49 -16.04 -0.80
CA LEU A 32 7.88 -16.07 -2.21
C LEU A 32 7.28 -14.86 -2.94
N LEU A 33 7.96 -14.45 -4.00
CA LEU A 33 7.50 -13.38 -4.88
C LEU A 33 7.40 -13.91 -6.31
N GLY A 34 6.35 -13.51 -7.00
CA GLY A 34 6.09 -13.84 -8.38
C GLY A 34 5.15 -12.83 -9.01
N ARG A 35 4.56 -13.18 -10.15
CA ARG A 35 3.52 -12.42 -10.84
C ARG A 35 2.59 -13.35 -11.61
N ILE A 36 1.44 -12.84 -12.04
CA ILE A 36 0.64 -13.54 -13.05
C ILE A 36 1.31 -13.27 -14.39
N LEU A 37 1.66 -14.34 -15.11
CA LEU A 37 2.22 -14.24 -16.45
C LEU A 37 1.11 -14.04 -17.49
N SER A 38 0.07 -14.85 -17.40
CA SER A 38 -1.05 -14.86 -18.34
C SER A 38 -2.31 -15.43 -17.70
N VAL A 39 -3.46 -15.08 -18.28
CA VAL A 39 -4.77 -15.62 -17.95
C VAL A 39 -5.34 -16.21 -19.24
N ASP A 40 -5.92 -17.41 -19.14
CA ASP A 40 -6.56 -18.05 -20.28
C ASP A 40 -7.87 -17.29 -20.63
N PRO A 41 -8.10 -16.96 -21.91
CA PRO A 41 -9.25 -16.14 -22.31
C PRO A 41 -10.60 -16.88 -22.27
N GLU A 42 -10.59 -18.22 -22.21
CA GLU A 42 -11.81 -19.03 -22.28
C GLU A 42 -12.01 -19.89 -21.03
N LEU A 43 -10.94 -20.37 -20.43
CA LEU A 43 -10.97 -21.25 -19.27
C LEU A 43 -10.55 -20.50 -17.99
N PRO A 44 -11.04 -20.90 -16.81
CA PRO A 44 -10.66 -20.29 -15.54
C PRO A 44 -9.25 -20.74 -15.10
N HIS A 45 -8.25 -20.48 -15.94
CA HIS A 45 -6.85 -20.83 -15.73
C HIS A 45 -5.96 -19.61 -15.86
N PHE A 46 -4.85 -19.62 -15.14
CA PHE A 46 -3.79 -18.63 -15.26
C PHE A 46 -2.44 -19.28 -15.05
N VAL A 47 -1.38 -18.63 -15.50
CA VAL A 47 -0.01 -19.05 -15.26
C VAL A 47 0.64 -18.10 -14.28
N LEU A 48 1.13 -18.63 -13.17
CA LEU A 48 1.95 -17.91 -12.21
C LEU A 48 3.42 -18.04 -12.62
N GLU A 49 4.14 -16.93 -12.63
CA GLU A 49 5.59 -16.89 -12.79
C GLU A 49 6.25 -16.61 -11.44
N LEU A 50 7.19 -17.46 -11.04
CA LEU A 50 8.04 -17.27 -9.87
C LEU A 50 9.42 -16.75 -10.27
N ASN A 51 10.15 -16.20 -9.30
CA ASN A 51 11.58 -15.96 -9.48
C ASN A 51 12.34 -17.29 -9.69
N GLU A 52 13.43 -17.24 -10.46
CA GLU A 52 14.26 -18.42 -10.71
C GLU A 52 14.73 -19.09 -9.41
N GLY A 53 14.68 -20.42 -9.38
CA GLY A 53 15.09 -21.24 -8.22
C GLY A 53 14.06 -21.28 -7.08
N MET A 54 12.97 -20.52 -7.16
CA MET A 54 11.92 -20.54 -6.15
C MET A 54 10.89 -21.64 -6.43
N GLN A 55 10.40 -22.27 -5.36
CA GLN A 55 9.34 -23.29 -5.43
C GLN A 55 8.37 -23.09 -4.29
N ILE A 56 7.07 -23.26 -4.58
CA ILE A 56 6.03 -23.24 -3.54
C ILE A 56 6.02 -24.64 -2.90
N PRO A 57 6.17 -24.76 -1.58
CA PRO A 57 6.06 -26.05 -0.92
C PRO A 57 4.62 -26.60 -1.04
N PRO A 58 4.44 -27.94 -1.11
CA PRO A 58 3.14 -28.59 -1.11
C PRO A 58 2.16 -28.06 -0.05
N GLY A 59 0.87 -28.04 -0.39
CA GLY A 59 -0.22 -27.69 0.50
C GLY A 59 -0.90 -26.36 0.16
N GLU A 60 -1.48 -25.73 1.19
CA GLU A 60 -2.15 -24.43 1.06
C GLU A 60 -1.13 -23.28 0.92
N ALA A 61 -1.41 -22.33 0.04
CA ALA A 61 -0.71 -21.06 -0.04
C ALA A 61 -1.70 -19.89 -0.14
N THR A 62 -1.39 -18.78 0.54
CA THR A 62 -2.13 -17.52 0.43
C THR A 62 -1.41 -16.57 -0.50
N PHE A 63 -2.12 -16.08 -1.51
CA PHE A 63 -1.63 -15.14 -2.51
C PHE A 63 -2.14 -13.75 -2.18
N VAL A 64 -1.24 -12.76 -2.22
CA VAL A 64 -1.53 -11.37 -1.88
C VAL A 64 -0.96 -10.46 -2.95
N THR A 65 -1.81 -9.58 -3.49
CA THR A 65 -1.41 -8.56 -4.46
C THR A 65 -2.25 -7.30 -4.29
N TRP A 66 -1.98 -6.28 -5.11
CA TRP A 66 -2.71 -5.02 -5.13
C TRP A 66 -3.43 -4.87 -6.47
N LEU A 67 -4.76 -4.99 -6.44
CA LEU A 67 -5.58 -4.67 -7.61
C LEU A 67 -5.95 -3.19 -7.52
N ARG A 68 -5.29 -2.36 -8.34
CA ARG A 68 -5.40 -0.90 -8.28
C ARG A 68 -5.06 -0.38 -6.87
N SER A 69 -6.06 0.05 -6.09
CA SER A 69 -5.88 0.57 -4.72
C SER A 69 -6.29 -0.42 -3.62
N ALA A 70 -6.84 -1.58 -3.98
CA ALA A 70 -7.35 -2.57 -3.04
C ALA A 70 -6.38 -3.75 -2.91
N LYS A 71 -6.24 -4.28 -1.70
CA LYS A 71 -5.49 -5.53 -1.51
C LYS A 71 -6.38 -6.68 -1.98
N LEU A 72 -5.92 -7.44 -2.96
CA LEU A 72 -6.53 -8.69 -3.39
C LEU A 72 -5.85 -9.84 -2.66
N GLN A 73 -6.62 -10.75 -2.10
CA GLN A 73 -6.12 -11.93 -1.42
C GLN A 73 -6.95 -13.16 -1.78
N PHE A 74 -6.29 -14.25 -2.13
CA PHE A 74 -6.95 -15.54 -2.38
C PHE A 74 -6.07 -16.69 -1.88
N LYS A 75 -6.65 -17.88 -1.84
CA LYS A 75 -5.95 -19.10 -1.41
C LYS A 75 -6.10 -20.16 -2.49
N LEU A 76 -5.06 -20.95 -2.65
CA LEU A 76 -5.07 -22.17 -3.46
C LEU A 76 -4.37 -23.27 -2.65
N SER A 77 -4.76 -24.52 -2.87
CA SER A 77 -4.13 -25.68 -2.26
C SER A 77 -3.83 -26.71 -3.33
N GLN A 78 -2.59 -27.20 -3.35
CA GLN A 78 -2.13 -28.20 -4.31
C GLN A 78 -1.30 -29.24 -3.56
N GLU A 79 -1.51 -30.53 -3.87
CA GLU A 79 -0.64 -31.60 -3.34
C GLU A 79 0.80 -31.46 -3.84
N ALA A 80 0.96 -30.95 -5.07
CA ALA A 80 2.23 -30.52 -5.62
C ALA A 80 2.00 -29.34 -6.58
N TRP A 81 2.83 -28.30 -6.47
CA TRP A 81 2.79 -27.16 -7.37
C TRP A 81 3.57 -27.50 -8.65
N THR A 82 2.89 -28.10 -9.62
CA THR A 82 3.51 -28.60 -10.85
C THR A 82 3.83 -27.45 -11.81
N ALA A 83 5.12 -27.26 -12.09
CA ALA A 83 5.57 -26.33 -13.11
C ALA A 83 5.42 -26.90 -14.53
N GLN A 84 5.44 -26.02 -15.53
CA GLN A 84 5.44 -26.43 -16.93
C GLN A 84 6.73 -27.19 -17.30
N PRO A 85 6.66 -28.16 -18.23
CA PRO A 85 7.86 -28.82 -18.75
C PRO A 85 8.87 -27.79 -19.26
N GLU A 86 10.15 -27.97 -18.91
CA GLU A 86 11.27 -27.11 -19.31
C GLU A 86 11.21 -25.66 -18.78
N GLN A 87 10.13 -25.27 -18.08
CA GLN A 87 9.91 -23.93 -17.53
C GLN A 87 9.54 -24.03 -16.04
N PRO A 88 10.51 -24.35 -15.15
CA PRO A 88 10.26 -24.66 -13.74
C PRO A 88 9.74 -23.48 -12.90
N HIS A 89 9.83 -22.27 -13.45
CA HIS A 89 9.34 -21.03 -12.83
C HIS A 89 7.88 -20.73 -13.19
N LEU A 90 7.28 -21.46 -14.15
CA LEU A 90 5.91 -21.24 -14.61
C LEU A 90 4.98 -22.33 -14.07
N ILE A 91 3.96 -21.92 -13.31
CA ILE A 91 3.03 -22.82 -12.64
C ILE A 91 1.62 -22.55 -13.18
N PRO A 92 1.04 -23.46 -13.98
CA PRO A 92 -0.35 -23.39 -14.38
C PRO A 92 -1.27 -23.63 -13.19
N LEU A 93 -2.28 -22.78 -13.02
CA LEU A 93 -3.23 -22.81 -11.91
C LEU A 93 -4.65 -22.57 -12.42
N ILE A 94 -5.61 -23.03 -11.64
CA ILE A 94 -7.04 -22.70 -11.83
C ILE A 94 -7.42 -21.50 -10.96
N PHE A 95 -8.46 -20.78 -11.36
CA PHE A 95 -8.97 -19.66 -10.58
C PHE A 95 -9.33 -20.09 -9.16
N PRO A 96 -9.10 -19.22 -8.16
CA PRO A 96 -9.60 -19.46 -6.82
C PRO A 96 -11.13 -19.36 -6.81
N ASP A 97 -11.80 -20.16 -5.98
CA ASP A 97 -13.26 -20.06 -5.79
C ASP A 97 -13.69 -18.69 -5.23
N LYS A 98 -12.76 -18.02 -4.54
CA LYS A 98 -13.02 -16.75 -3.87
C LYS A 98 -11.77 -15.89 -3.75
N CYS A 99 -11.95 -14.64 -4.12
CA CYS A 99 -11.02 -13.54 -3.88
C CYS A 99 -11.59 -12.56 -2.84
N LEU A 100 -10.79 -12.27 -1.83
CA LEU A 100 -11.03 -11.22 -0.85
C LEU A 100 -10.45 -9.90 -1.36
N VAL A 101 -11.32 -8.94 -1.66
CA VAL A 101 -10.93 -7.58 -2.05
C VAL A 101 -11.05 -6.68 -0.83
N LEU A 102 -9.93 -6.28 -0.27
CA LEU A 102 -9.84 -5.44 0.92
C LEU A 102 -9.58 -3.99 0.52
N ASN A 103 -10.65 -3.21 0.42
CA ASN A 103 -10.55 -1.77 0.30
C ASN A 103 -10.68 -1.11 1.68
N ARG A 104 -9.55 -0.94 2.37
CA ARG A 104 -9.52 -0.35 3.72
C ARG A 104 -9.45 1.19 3.73
N ARG A 105 -9.36 1.85 2.56
CA ARG A 105 -9.14 3.29 2.47
C ARG A 105 -10.42 3.96 1.96
N SER A 106 -10.89 4.97 2.68
CA SER A 106 -12.03 5.79 2.27
C SER A 106 -11.66 6.84 1.21
N SER A 107 -10.37 7.09 0.98
CA SER A 107 -9.87 8.05 0.00
C SER A 107 -8.52 7.62 -0.58
N ALA A 108 -8.27 7.99 -1.84
CA ALA A 108 -6.97 7.81 -2.48
C ALA A 108 -5.88 8.62 -1.74
N ARG A 109 -4.65 8.12 -1.78
CA ARG A 109 -3.47 8.82 -1.26
C ARG A 109 -2.64 9.32 -2.42
N LEU A 110 -2.18 10.56 -2.33
CA LEU A 110 -1.20 11.13 -3.25
C LEU A 110 0.15 11.13 -2.55
N GLU A 111 1.17 10.65 -3.26
CA GLU A 111 2.54 10.77 -2.80
C GLU A 111 3.02 12.20 -2.97
N THR A 112 3.90 12.65 -2.08
CA THR A 112 4.51 13.98 -2.23
C THR A 112 5.50 13.97 -3.39
N PRO A 113 5.52 15.00 -4.27
CA PRO A 113 6.47 15.07 -5.37
C PRO A 113 7.92 15.02 -4.89
N LEU A 114 8.80 14.39 -5.67
CA LEU A 114 10.23 14.40 -5.40
C LEU A 114 10.77 15.84 -5.50
N GLY A 115 11.63 16.21 -4.55
CA GLY A 115 12.24 17.55 -4.50
C GLY A 115 11.36 18.64 -3.89
N VAL A 116 10.13 18.31 -3.45
CA VAL A 116 9.25 19.25 -2.75
C VAL A 116 9.19 18.88 -1.26
N TYR A 117 9.37 19.90 -0.41
CA TYR A 117 9.34 19.73 1.04
C TYR A 117 7.97 20.11 1.58
N PHE A 118 7.12 19.10 1.76
CA PHE A 118 5.89 19.25 2.56
C PHE A 118 6.17 18.82 3.99
N THR A 119 5.73 19.61 4.96
CA THR A 119 6.06 19.43 6.37
C THR A 119 4.82 19.44 7.25
N ALA A 120 4.93 18.76 8.39
CA ALA A 120 3.99 18.82 9.48
C ALA A 120 4.73 19.26 10.73
N SER A 121 4.36 20.44 11.24
CA SER A 121 5.01 21.05 12.41
C SER A 121 4.03 21.14 13.57
N PHE A 122 4.47 20.72 14.75
CA PHE A 122 3.64 20.68 15.96
C PHE A 122 4.52 20.72 17.22
N VAL A 123 3.91 21.03 18.36
CA VAL A 123 4.60 21.00 19.66
C VAL A 123 4.06 19.84 20.48
N MET A 124 4.94 19.00 21.00
CA MET A 124 4.61 17.87 21.86
C MET A 124 5.45 17.96 23.13
N ASN A 125 4.79 17.97 24.30
CA ASN A 125 5.46 18.10 25.60
C ASN A 125 6.45 19.28 25.67
N GLY A 126 6.10 20.41 25.05
CA GLY A 126 6.96 21.60 24.96
C GLY A 126 8.11 21.52 23.96
N LYS A 127 8.31 20.37 23.28
CA LYS A 127 9.32 20.20 22.23
C LYS A 127 8.70 20.42 20.85
N PRO A 128 9.29 21.27 19.98
CA PRO A 128 8.86 21.38 18.60
C PRO A 128 9.27 20.12 17.82
N HIS A 129 8.38 19.67 16.95
CA HIS A 129 8.59 18.63 15.97
C HIS A 129 8.27 19.19 14.58
N GLU A 130 9.07 18.80 13.60
CA GLU A 130 8.83 19.05 12.19
C GLU A 130 9.15 17.77 11.43
N LEU A 131 8.13 17.20 10.77
CA LEU A 131 8.25 15.94 10.05
C LEU A 131 7.92 16.12 8.59
N GLN A 132 8.67 15.46 7.71
CA GLN A 132 8.42 15.48 6.28
C GLN A 132 7.20 14.60 5.94
N LEU A 133 6.30 15.10 5.10
CA LEU A 133 5.22 14.31 4.52
C LEU A 133 5.76 13.42 3.39
N TYR A 134 5.25 12.20 3.28
CA TYR A 134 5.49 11.33 2.12
C TYR A 134 4.22 10.99 1.35
N ASP A 135 3.05 11.05 2.01
CA ASP A 135 1.76 10.94 1.35
C ASP A 135 0.69 11.78 2.07
N PHE A 136 -0.39 12.11 1.37
CA PHE A 136 -1.55 12.79 1.94
C PHE A 136 -2.85 12.35 1.25
N SER A 137 -3.96 12.53 1.94
CA SER A 137 -5.31 12.17 1.49
C SER A 137 -6.37 12.97 2.23
N LEU A 138 -7.64 12.85 1.83
CA LEU A 138 -8.76 13.45 2.56
C LEU A 138 -8.87 12.97 4.01
N GLY A 139 -8.49 11.72 4.27
CA GLY A 139 -8.61 11.11 5.61
C GLY A 139 -7.40 11.34 6.53
N GLY A 140 -6.26 11.78 6.01
CA GLY A 140 -5.05 11.90 6.81
C GLY A 140 -3.76 12.06 6.00
N VAL A 141 -2.64 12.09 6.72
CA VAL A 141 -1.30 12.31 6.16
C VAL A 141 -0.32 11.24 6.63
N GLY A 142 0.64 10.92 5.78
CA GLY A 142 1.79 10.10 6.10
C GLY A 142 3.03 10.97 6.26
N MET A 143 3.75 10.78 7.36
CA MET A 143 5.01 11.45 7.67
C MET A 143 6.17 10.46 7.85
N ARG A 144 7.40 10.94 7.72
CA ARG A 144 8.62 10.17 7.98
C ARG A 144 9.60 10.97 8.82
N CYS A 145 10.36 10.28 9.66
CA CYS A 145 11.42 10.87 10.45
C CYS A 145 12.47 9.83 10.85
N ALA A 146 13.63 10.29 11.33
CA ALA A 146 14.61 9.41 11.94
C ALA A 146 14.07 8.85 13.28
N PRO A 147 14.51 7.65 13.73
CA PRO A 147 14.05 7.05 14.99
C PRO A 147 14.19 7.95 16.22
N ARG A 148 15.26 8.75 16.30
CA ARG A 148 15.48 9.72 17.39
C ARG A 148 14.37 10.80 17.48
N ASP A 149 13.75 11.13 16.35
CA ASP A 149 12.74 12.19 16.24
C ASP A 149 11.32 11.62 16.41
N ALA A 150 11.17 10.29 16.39
CA ALA A 150 9.93 9.57 16.63
C ALA A 150 9.62 9.35 18.13
N GLN A 151 10.48 9.82 19.03
CA GLN A 151 10.27 9.64 20.48
C GLN A 151 8.94 10.22 20.93
N GLY A 152 8.09 9.38 21.51
CA GLY A 152 6.74 9.76 21.95
C GLY A 152 5.66 9.66 20.86
N LEU A 153 6.01 9.43 19.58
CA LEU A 153 5.05 9.28 18.47
C LEU A 153 4.54 7.83 18.34
N HIS A 154 3.73 7.40 19.31
CA HIS A 154 3.09 6.07 19.31
C HIS A 154 1.65 6.11 18.79
N VAL A 155 1.18 4.96 18.30
CA VAL A 155 -0.21 4.75 17.88
C VAL A 155 -1.19 5.13 18.99
N GLY A 156 -2.28 5.81 18.63
CA GLY A 156 -3.30 6.34 19.53
C GLY A 156 -2.99 7.74 20.07
N ARG A 157 -1.76 8.25 19.90
CA ARG A 157 -1.43 9.61 20.33
C ARG A 157 -2.13 10.65 19.48
N LYS A 158 -2.70 11.66 20.14
CA LYS A 158 -3.28 12.84 19.52
C LYS A 158 -2.24 13.97 19.45
N LEU A 159 -2.04 14.50 18.25
CA LEU A 159 -1.25 15.68 17.98
C LEU A 159 -2.22 16.84 17.81
N GLN A 160 -1.96 17.95 18.48
CA GLN A 160 -2.85 19.09 18.52
C GLN A 160 -2.30 20.22 17.66
N ARG A 161 -3.17 20.89 16.93
CA ARG A 161 -2.84 22.08 16.13
C ARG A 161 -1.65 21.84 15.20
N VAL A 162 -1.62 20.68 14.54
CA VAL A 162 -0.57 20.35 13.58
C VAL A 162 -0.72 21.27 12.39
N ARG A 163 0.36 21.99 12.09
CA ARG A 163 0.47 22.85 10.91
C ARG A 163 1.07 22.04 9.78
N ILE A 164 0.28 21.77 8.76
CA ILE A 164 0.66 21.00 7.57
C ILE A 164 0.88 21.98 6.43
N GLU A 165 2.10 22.05 5.92
CA GLU A 165 2.49 22.93 4.82
C GLU A 165 2.64 22.09 3.55
N LEU A 166 1.79 22.37 2.55
CA LEU A 166 1.73 21.70 1.24
C LEU A 166 2.25 22.63 0.13
N GLY A 167 3.43 23.23 0.37
CA GLY A 167 4.06 24.21 -0.50
C GLY A 167 3.83 25.66 -0.01
N GLU A 168 4.30 26.63 -0.79
CA GLU A 168 4.42 28.03 -0.36
C GLU A 168 3.09 28.68 0.04
N ASP A 169 1.99 28.34 -0.65
CA ASP A 169 0.70 29.01 -0.47
C ASP A 169 -0.35 28.16 0.28
N THR A 170 -0.02 26.93 0.68
CA THR A 170 -1.03 25.99 1.19
C THR A 170 -0.68 25.51 2.58
N VAL A 171 -1.47 25.94 3.55
CA VAL A 171 -1.29 25.55 4.96
C VAL A 171 -2.61 25.13 5.57
N ILE A 172 -2.59 23.97 6.22
CA ILE A 172 -3.74 23.38 6.90
C ILE A 172 -3.39 23.22 8.38
N ILE A 173 -4.27 23.67 9.27
CA ILE A 173 -4.12 23.45 10.71
C ILE A 173 -5.18 22.45 11.13
N ALA A 174 -4.76 21.29 11.64
CA ALA A 174 -5.67 20.24 12.07
C ALA A 174 -5.11 19.45 13.25
N ASP A 175 -6.01 18.84 14.01
CA ASP A 175 -5.63 17.82 14.98
C ASP A 175 -5.47 16.47 14.28
N LEU A 176 -4.49 15.69 14.71
CA LEU A 176 -4.18 14.39 14.14
C LEU A 176 -4.18 13.29 15.21
N GLU A 177 -4.56 12.07 14.84
CA GLU A 177 -4.29 10.87 15.64
C GLU A 177 -3.31 9.95 14.91
N ILE A 178 -2.27 9.49 15.60
CA ILE A 178 -1.33 8.51 15.04
C ILE A 178 -2.04 7.15 14.95
N ARG A 179 -2.16 6.62 13.73
CA ARG A 179 -2.77 5.32 13.42
C ARG A 179 -1.74 4.26 13.00
N LEU A 180 -0.54 4.68 12.61
CA LEU A 180 0.57 3.81 12.22
C LEU A 180 1.88 4.38 12.74
N SER A 181 2.73 3.52 13.29
CA SER A 181 4.14 3.79 13.55
C SER A 181 4.92 2.54 13.20
N ARG A 182 5.77 2.60 12.17
CA ARG A 182 6.51 1.45 11.66
C ARG A 182 7.92 1.86 11.24
N THR A 183 8.91 1.12 11.73
CA THR A 183 10.29 1.28 11.30
C THR A 183 10.56 0.55 9.98
N TYR A 184 11.39 1.15 9.12
CA TYR A 184 11.88 0.54 7.89
C TYR A 184 13.30 1.03 7.58
N ARG A 185 14.03 0.29 6.72
CA ARG A 185 15.33 0.74 6.21
C ARG A 185 15.16 1.41 4.85
N SER A 186 15.52 2.69 4.77
CA SER A 186 15.72 3.43 3.55
C SER A 186 17.14 3.19 3.03
N PHE A 187 17.28 3.08 1.70
CA PHE A 187 18.59 2.91 1.06
C PHE A 187 19.51 4.13 1.30
N LEU A 188 18.96 5.34 1.22
CA LEU A 188 19.73 6.59 1.33
C LEU A 188 19.81 7.13 2.75
N LEU A 189 18.73 6.97 3.54
CA LEU A 189 18.58 7.63 4.84
C LEU A 189 18.76 6.68 6.02
N GLY A 190 19.17 5.43 5.76
CA GLY A 190 19.28 4.40 6.79
C GLY A 190 17.93 4.07 7.43
N GLU A 191 17.93 3.79 8.73
CA GLU A 191 16.70 3.49 9.46
C GLU A 191 15.79 4.71 9.58
N GLN A 192 14.51 4.53 9.25
CA GLN A 192 13.48 5.56 9.23
C GLN A 192 12.21 5.04 9.90
N VAL A 193 11.40 5.96 10.44
CA VAL A 193 10.09 5.65 11.01
C VAL A 193 9.01 6.30 10.16
N GLN A 194 8.08 5.47 9.68
CA GLN A 194 6.88 5.89 9.00
C GLN A 194 5.76 6.10 10.02
N ILE A 195 5.21 7.31 10.04
CA ILE A 195 4.11 7.71 10.91
C ILE A 195 2.89 7.97 10.03
N GLY A 196 1.78 7.26 10.25
CA GLY A 196 0.52 7.50 9.58
C GLY A 196 -0.46 8.17 10.53
N CYS A 197 -1.00 9.32 10.14
CA CYS A 197 -1.94 10.09 10.94
C CYS A 197 -3.30 10.17 10.26
N GLN A 198 -4.36 10.17 11.06
CA GLN A 198 -5.72 10.47 10.65
C GLN A 198 -6.12 11.88 11.13
N PHE A 199 -6.85 12.63 10.31
CA PHE A 199 -7.41 13.91 10.74
C PHE A 199 -8.52 13.72 11.78
N LEU A 200 -8.50 14.56 12.81
CA LEU A 200 -9.55 14.63 13.82
C LEU A 200 -10.40 15.89 13.62
N ASN A 201 -11.71 15.75 13.74
CA ASN A 201 -12.67 16.86 13.83
C ASN A 201 -12.56 17.92 12.72
N LEU A 202 -12.27 17.53 11.48
CA LEU A 202 -12.31 18.46 10.35
C LEU A 202 -13.75 18.93 10.12
N SER A 203 -13.95 20.25 10.14
CA SER A 203 -15.23 20.83 9.73
C SER A 203 -15.50 20.54 8.24
N PRO A 204 -16.77 20.50 7.80
CA PRO A 204 -17.10 20.29 6.38
C PRO A 204 -16.39 21.27 5.44
N MET A 205 -16.30 22.54 5.84
CA MET A 205 -15.58 23.58 5.09
C MET A 205 -14.08 23.26 4.94
N MET A 206 -13.43 22.74 5.99
CA MET A 206 -12.03 22.34 5.92
C MET A 206 -11.83 21.08 5.06
N GLN A 207 -12.79 20.16 5.06
CA GLN A 207 -12.75 18.97 4.20
C GLN A 207 -12.86 19.35 2.73
N GLU A 208 -13.76 20.26 2.38
CA GLU A 208 -13.88 20.80 1.01
C GLU A 208 -12.61 21.53 0.58
N GLU A 209 -12.03 22.35 1.46
CA GLU A 209 -10.79 23.06 1.16
C GLU A 209 -9.63 22.07 0.96
N LEU A 210 -9.50 21.07 1.84
CA LEU A 210 -8.53 20.00 1.67
C LEU A 210 -8.72 19.28 0.34
N ALA A 211 -9.97 18.95 -0.05
CA ALA A 211 -10.25 18.31 -1.33
C ALA A 211 -9.79 19.16 -2.52
N ARG A 212 -10.14 20.45 -2.52
CA ARG A 212 -9.70 21.39 -3.58
C ARG A 212 -8.18 21.47 -3.68
N GLN A 213 -7.47 21.52 -2.55
CA GLN A 213 -6.01 21.59 -2.54
C GLN A 213 -5.37 20.29 -3.04
N ILE A 214 -5.90 19.14 -2.63
CA ILE A 214 -5.46 17.83 -3.11
C ILE A 214 -5.62 17.72 -4.63
N ASP A 215 -6.77 18.13 -5.17
CA ASP A 215 -7.03 18.10 -6.61
C ASP A 215 -6.10 19.04 -7.38
N LYS A 216 -5.85 20.24 -6.84
CA LYS A 216 -4.91 21.20 -7.43
C LYS A 216 -3.50 20.62 -7.48
N LEU A 217 -3.03 20.00 -6.40
CA LEU A 217 -1.71 19.34 -6.34
C LEU A 217 -1.62 18.18 -7.33
N ASN A 218 -2.65 17.32 -7.38
CA ASN A 218 -2.70 16.20 -8.32
C ASN A 218 -2.63 16.67 -9.79
N SER A 219 -3.32 17.77 -10.12
CA SER A 219 -3.29 18.34 -11.48
C SER A 219 -1.93 18.90 -11.86
N ARG A 220 -1.18 19.47 -10.90
CA ARG A 220 0.20 19.95 -11.11
C ARG A 220 1.18 18.81 -11.29
N MET A 221 1.00 17.69 -10.58
CA MET A 221 1.87 16.50 -10.69
C MET A 221 1.74 15.75 -12.01
N LYS A 222 0.60 15.88 -12.70
CA LYS A 222 0.35 15.23 -13.99
C LYS A 222 0.88 16.01 -15.20
N ARG A 223 1.45 17.20 -14.99
CA ARG A 223 2.06 18.03 -16.04
C ARG A 223 3.57 17.86 -16.03
#